data_AF-A0A0F9J1Y1-F1
#
_entry.id   AF-A0A0F9J1Y1-F1
#
_cell.length_a   1.000
_cell.length_b   1.000
_cell.length_c   1.000
_cell.angle_alpha   90.00
_cell.angle_beta   90.00
_cell.angle_gamma   90.00
#
_symmetry.space_group_name_H-M   'P 1'
#
loop_
_entity.id
_entity.type
_entity.pdbx_description
1 polymer ?
#
loop_
_entity_poly.entity_id
_entity_poly.type
_entity_poly.pdbx_seq_one_letter_code
_entity_poly.pdbx_strand_id
1 'polypeptide(L)'
;MSVIIRTAAFAIIMFLTACTTQFTPQSVVEIADNTSLELADPPKQLIIDNWQQVLQVSHQEQQHTLLAQLSINEQQGINLVVMTAQGMPIFILEKPIGAPIKSTKMLPIAGIDPRYILADIMLVHWPVAEINNRLSGAVMQDSGAERRIVNDGQRLVTIKFSGSVTQLINFQRNYKIQFQRVEQ
;
A
#
# COMPACT_ATOMS: atom_id res chain seq x y z
N MET A 1 37.79 46.03 16.94
CA MET A 1 37.07 45.08 16.07
C MET A 1 35.70 45.66 15.78
N SER A 2 35.45 46.02 14.52
CA SER A 2 34.38 46.94 14.10
C SER A 2 32.98 46.40 14.42
N VAL A 3 32.11 47.27 14.95
CA VAL A 3 30.68 47.03 15.21
C VAL A 3 29.94 46.55 13.95
N ILE A 4 30.47 46.89 12.78
CA ILE A 4 29.99 46.48 11.46
C ILE A 4 30.18 44.97 11.23
N ILE A 5 31.27 44.38 11.75
CA ILE A 5 31.53 42.93 11.64
C ILE A 5 30.59 42.14 12.58
N ARG A 6 30.29 42.69 13.76
CA ARG A 6 29.36 42.07 14.73
C ARG A 6 27.90 42.08 14.25
N THR A 7 27.48 43.14 13.55
CA THR A 7 26.11 43.26 13.02
C THR A 7 25.91 42.41 11.77
N ALA A 8 26.92 42.30 10.90
CA ALA A 8 26.87 41.40 9.74
C ALA A 8 26.80 39.91 10.15
N ALA A 9 27.50 39.52 11.21
CA ALA A 9 27.45 38.15 11.73
C ALA A 9 26.07 37.78 12.31
N PHE A 10 25.34 38.73 12.89
CA PHE A 10 24.02 38.49 13.47
C PHE A 10 22.92 38.35 12.40
N ALA A 11 23.05 39.07 11.28
CA ALA A 11 22.11 38.97 10.15
C ALA A 11 22.22 37.62 9.42
N ILE A 12 23.40 37.03 9.33
CA ILE A 12 23.65 35.74 8.66
C ILE A 12 23.08 34.55 9.45
N ILE A 13 23.03 34.62 10.78
CA ILE A 13 22.47 33.56 11.64
C ILE A 13 20.92 33.51 11.51
N MET A 14 20.29 34.64 11.22
CA MET A 14 18.82 34.73 11.09
C MET A 14 18.27 34.12 9.79
N PHE A 15 19.12 33.87 8.78
CA PHE A 15 18.71 33.24 7.52
C PHE A 15 18.89 31.73 7.46
N LEU A 16 19.44 31.09 8.51
CA LEU A 16 19.65 29.64 8.56
C LEU A 16 18.44 28.84 9.09
N THR A 17 17.34 29.49 9.48
CA THR A 17 16.06 28.83 9.79
C THR A 17 15.18 28.71 8.55
N ALA A 18 15.71 28.16 7.46
CA ALA A 18 14.94 27.87 6.25
C ALA A 18 14.71 26.35 6.14
N CYS A 19 13.47 25.95 6.44
CA CYS A 19 12.79 24.72 6.03
C CYS A 19 13.51 23.38 6.28
N THR A 20 13.37 22.84 7.48
CA THR A 20 13.28 21.37 7.62
C THR A 20 11.88 20.93 7.19
N THR A 21 11.64 20.85 5.89
CA THR A 21 10.41 20.25 5.36
C THR A 21 10.50 18.74 5.62
N GLN A 22 9.90 18.29 6.72
CA GLN A 22 9.72 16.86 6.97
C GLN A 22 8.79 16.32 5.87
N PHE A 23 9.39 15.68 4.87
CA PHE A 23 8.66 14.97 3.83
C PHE A 23 8.05 13.72 4.46
N THR A 24 6.78 13.81 4.85
CA THR A 24 5.98 12.64 5.22
C THR A 24 5.65 11.94 3.89
N PRO A 25 6.13 10.71 3.63
CA PRO A 25 5.73 9.98 2.43
C PRO A 25 4.20 9.95 2.39
N GLN A 26 3.61 10.33 1.26
CA GLN A 26 2.15 10.30 1.10
C GLN A 26 1.66 8.89 1.45
N SER A 27 1.00 8.79 2.61
CA SER A 27 0.26 7.61 3.06
C SER A 27 -1.05 7.48 2.29
N VAL A 28 -1.13 8.01 1.08
CA VAL A 28 -2.35 8.05 0.26
C VAL A 28 -1.96 7.61 -1.14
N VAL A 29 -2.77 6.71 -1.71
CA VAL A 29 -2.62 6.23 -3.08
C VAL A 29 -3.93 6.38 -3.85
N GLU A 30 -3.84 6.71 -5.13
CA GLU A 30 -5.00 6.82 -6.02
C GLU A 30 -5.31 5.46 -6.64
N ILE A 31 -6.28 4.76 -6.06
CA ILE A 31 -6.69 3.43 -6.51
C ILE A 31 -7.58 3.49 -7.76
N ALA A 32 -8.17 4.64 -8.05
CA ALA A 32 -9.03 4.93 -9.19
C ALA A 32 -9.14 6.46 -9.37
N ASP A 33 -9.69 6.92 -10.49
CA ASP A 33 -9.90 8.34 -10.74
C ASP A 33 -10.75 8.96 -9.63
N ASN A 34 -10.29 10.08 -9.07
CA ASN A 34 -10.93 10.77 -7.93
C ASN A 34 -11.18 9.88 -6.70
N THR A 35 -10.48 8.74 -6.59
CA THR A 35 -10.67 7.77 -5.51
C THR A 35 -9.33 7.42 -4.90
N SER A 36 -9.15 7.76 -3.63
CA SER A 36 -7.89 7.53 -2.92
C SER A 36 -8.09 6.74 -1.64
N LEU A 37 -7.07 5.97 -1.29
CA LEU A 37 -7.01 5.18 -0.06
C LEU A 37 -5.85 5.63 0.80
N GLU A 38 -6.12 5.92 2.07
CA GLU A 38 -5.09 6.13 3.07
C GLU A 38 -4.50 4.78 3.54
N LEU A 39 -3.19 4.61 3.35
CA LEU A 39 -2.35 3.51 3.80
C LEU A 39 -1.96 3.69 5.27
N ALA A 40 -2.83 3.21 6.15
CA ALA A 40 -2.70 3.36 7.59
C ALA A 40 -2.19 2.10 8.30
N ASP A 41 -2.08 2.20 9.62
CA ASP A 41 -1.81 1.06 10.49
C ASP A 41 -2.89 -0.03 10.34
N PRO A 42 -2.54 -1.32 10.54
CA PRO A 42 -3.52 -2.39 10.57
C PRO A 42 -4.52 -2.18 11.72
N PRO A 43 -5.79 -2.60 11.57
CA PRO A 43 -6.75 -2.62 12.65
C PRO A 43 -6.19 -3.44 13.80
N LYS A 44 -6.35 -2.98 15.04
CA LYS A 44 -5.77 -3.61 16.24
C LYS A 44 -5.96 -5.14 16.22
N GLN A 45 -7.20 -5.60 16.07
CA GLN A 45 -7.52 -7.02 16.14
C GLN A 45 -7.12 -7.84 14.89
N LEU A 46 -6.54 -7.23 13.86
CA LEU A 46 -6.13 -7.93 12.66
C LEU A 46 -4.74 -8.54 12.86
N ILE A 47 -4.72 -9.86 13.06
CA ILE A 47 -3.49 -10.65 13.11
C ILE A 47 -3.47 -11.56 11.89
N ILE A 48 -2.44 -11.40 11.07
CA ILE A 48 -2.16 -12.29 9.94
C ILE A 48 -0.75 -12.80 10.15
N ASP A 49 -0.61 -14.09 10.42
CA ASP A 49 0.68 -14.75 10.55
C ASP A 49 0.87 -15.75 9.43
N ASN A 50 2.08 -15.78 8.87
CA ASN A 50 2.47 -16.70 7.80
C ASN A 50 1.51 -16.76 6.60
N TRP A 51 0.91 -15.62 6.20
CA TRP A 51 0.12 -15.58 4.98
C TRP A 51 1.07 -15.62 3.79
N GLN A 52 1.02 -16.73 3.04
CA GLN A 52 1.83 -16.93 1.86
C GLN A 52 0.92 -17.24 0.68
N GLN A 53 1.07 -16.47 -0.39
CA GLN A 53 0.27 -16.64 -1.60
C GLN A 53 1.14 -16.60 -2.85
N VAL A 54 0.71 -17.36 -3.84
CA VAL A 54 1.03 -17.09 -5.23
C VAL A 54 0.14 -15.96 -5.70
N LEU A 55 0.74 -14.91 -6.26
CA LEU A 55 0.04 -13.81 -6.92
C LEU A 55 0.18 -13.97 -8.43
N GLN A 56 -0.94 -14.16 -9.12
CA GLN A 56 -0.97 -14.05 -10.57
C GLN A 56 -1.45 -12.64 -10.91
N VAL A 57 -0.52 -11.79 -11.33
CA VAL A 57 -0.78 -10.40 -11.67
C VAL A 57 -0.87 -10.31 -13.18
N SER A 58 -2.01 -9.85 -13.69
CA SER A 58 -2.21 -9.53 -15.10
C SER A 58 -2.39 -8.02 -15.22
N HIS A 59 -1.59 -7.37 -16.06
CA HIS A 59 -1.75 -5.97 -16.43
C HIS A 59 -1.52 -5.85 -17.93
N GLN A 60 -2.55 -5.38 -18.66
CA GLN A 60 -2.58 -5.42 -20.12
C GLN A 60 -2.35 -6.85 -20.66
N GLU A 61 -1.37 -7.05 -21.55
CA GLU A 61 -1.03 -8.38 -22.11
C GLU A 61 0.07 -9.11 -21.32
N GLN A 62 0.57 -8.53 -20.24
CA GLN A 62 1.63 -9.13 -19.43
C GLN A 62 1.04 -9.85 -18.22
N GLN A 63 1.52 -11.07 -17.99
CA GLN A 63 1.20 -11.85 -16.81
C GLN A 63 2.49 -12.17 -16.04
N HIS A 64 2.46 -11.94 -14.73
CA HIS A 64 3.54 -12.22 -13.82
C HIS A 64 3.06 -13.15 -12.71
N THR A 65 3.90 -14.11 -12.35
CA THR A 65 3.69 -14.96 -11.17
C THR A 65 4.68 -14.55 -10.10
N LEU A 66 4.15 -14.12 -8.97
CA LEU A 66 4.92 -13.65 -7.81
C LEU A 66 4.59 -14.50 -6.59
N LEU A 67 5.47 -14.48 -5.59
CA LEU A 67 5.21 -15.01 -4.26
C LEU A 67 5.12 -13.83 -3.30
N ALA A 68 4.06 -13.78 -2.49
CA ALA A 68 3.90 -12.77 -1.45
C ALA A 68 3.84 -13.43 -0.08
N GLN A 69 4.58 -12.87 0.87
CA GLN A 69 4.52 -13.22 2.28
C GLN A 69 4.10 -11.99 3.07
N LEU A 70 3.06 -12.12 3.87
CA LEU A 70 2.50 -11.05 4.68
C LEU A 70 2.46 -11.50 6.14
N SER A 71 2.98 -10.66 7.02
CA SER A 71 2.73 -10.73 8.45
C SER A 71 2.21 -9.39 8.96
N ILE A 72 1.19 -9.47 9.81
CA ILE A 72 0.52 -8.34 10.43
C ILE A 72 0.27 -8.65 11.90
N ASN A 73 0.71 -7.76 12.78
CA ASN A 73 0.34 -7.79 14.19
C ASN A 73 0.41 -6.41 14.83
N GLU A 74 -0.20 -6.26 16.02
CA GLU A 74 -0.29 -5.00 16.76
C GLU A 74 1.06 -4.45 17.24
N GLN A 75 2.12 -5.26 17.28
CA GLN A 75 3.43 -4.84 17.80
C GLN A 75 4.37 -4.37 16.69
N GLN A 76 4.39 -5.08 15.56
CA GLN A 76 5.30 -4.87 14.45
C GLN A 76 4.65 -4.10 13.29
N GLY A 77 3.32 -4.03 13.22
CA GLY A 77 2.59 -3.43 12.11
C GLY A 77 2.51 -4.39 10.93
N ILE A 78 2.85 -3.93 9.74
CA ILE A 78 2.80 -4.73 8.50
C ILE A 78 4.22 -5.03 8.02
N ASN A 79 4.49 -6.29 7.68
CA ASN A 79 5.65 -6.70 6.91
C ASN A 79 5.19 -7.48 5.67
N LEU A 80 5.60 -7.03 4.50
CA LEU A 80 5.26 -7.63 3.22
C LEU A 80 6.54 -7.85 2.41
N VAL A 81 6.76 -9.10 2.03
CA VAL A 81 7.84 -9.49 1.11
C VAL A 81 7.21 -10.00 -0.17
N VAL A 82 7.59 -9.43 -1.31
CA VAL A 82 7.17 -9.90 -2.62
C VAL A 82 8.39 -10.36 -3.39
N MET A 83 8.31 -11.56 -3.95
CA MET A 83 9.38 -12.28 -4.63
C MET A 83 8.94 -12.73 -6.02
N THR A 84 9.91 -13.02 -6.89
CA THR A 84 9.66 -13.79 -8.10
C THR A 84 9.25 -15.22 -7.74
N ALA A 85 8.71 -15.97 -8.72
CA ALA A 85 8.42 -17.39 -8.54
C ALA A 85 9.65 -18.24 -8.15
N GLN A 86 10.87 -17.74 -8.43
CA GLN A 86 12.13 -18.39 -8.05
C GLN A 86 12.61 -18.02 -6.64
N GLY A 87 11.84 -17.23 -5.89
CA GLY A 87 12.18 -16.81 -4.53
C GLY A 87 13.14 -15.63 -4.44
N MET A 88 13.45 -14.95 -5.56
CA MET A 88 14.26 -13.73 -5.52
C MET A 88 13.39 -12.56 -5.03
N PRO A 89 13.77 -11.84 -3.97
CA PRO A 89 13.01 -10.68 -3.52
C PRO A 89 12.96 -9.58 -4.58
N ILE A 90 11.76 -9.08 -4.82
CA ILE A 90 11.51 -7.94 -5.69
C ILE A 90 11.49 -6.67 -4.85
N PHE A 91 10.70 -6.69 -3.78
CA PHE A 91 10.67 -5.63 -2.80
C PHE A 91 10.25 -6.16 -1.43
N ILE A 92 10.61 -5.36 -0.42
CA ILE A 92 10.11 -5.49 0.95
C ILE A 92 9.37 -4.19 1.27
N LEU A 93 8.23 -4.30 1.93
CA LEU A 93 7.48 -3.19 2.50
C LEU A 93 7.28 -3.42 3.98
N GLU A 94 7.56 -2.40 4.77
CA GLU A 94 7.39 -2.39 6.21
C GLU A 94 6.57 -1.16 6.60
N LYS A 95 5.52 -1.35 7.40
CA LYS A 95 4.77 -0.27 8.02
C LYS A 95 4.69 -0.53 9.51
N PRO A 96 5.70 -0.07 10.29
CA PRO A 96 5.63 -0.15 11.73
C PRO A 96 4.50 0.74 12.26
N ILE A 97 3.90 0.34 13.38
CA ILE A 97 2.83 1.09 14.05
C ILE A 97 3.30 2.51 14.34
N GLY A 98 2.50 3.51 13.95
CA GLY A 98 2.82 4.93 14.16
C GLY A 98 4.03 5.47 13.38
N ALA A 99 4.67 4.66 12.52
CA ALA A 99 5.80 5.09 11.70
C ALA A 99 5.42 5.17 10.21
N PRO A 100 6.16 5.91 9.37
CA PRO A 100 5.93 5.92 7.93
C PRO A 100 6.16 4.56 7.27
N ILE A 101 5.56 4.36 6.09
CA ILE A 101 5.84 3.22 5.21
C ILE A 101 7.30 3.27 4.77
N LYS A 102 8.01 2.16 4.88
CA LYS A 102 9.34 1.93 4.32
C LYS A 102 9.21 0.89 3.22
N SER A 103 9.88 1.11 2.10
CA SER A 103 9.93 0.14 1.02
C SER A 103 11.32 0.06 0.44
N THR A 104 11.83 -1.17 0.32
CA THR A 104 13.13 -1.47 -0.28
C THR A 104 12.89 -2.26 -1.56
N LYS A 105 13.18 -1.66 -2.72
CA LYS A 105 13.14 -2.35 -4.01
C LYS A 105 14.50 -3.02 -4.28
N MET A 106 14.50 -4.31 -4.52
CA MET A 106 15.70 -5.11 -4.81
C MET A 106 15.85 -5.41 -6.30
N LEU A 107 14.72 -5.55 -7.01
CA LEU A 107 14.71 -5.69 -8.47
C LEU A 107 13.95 -4.53 -9.11
N PRO A 108 14.45 -3.97 -10.23
CA PRO A 108 13.73 -2.98 -10.99
C PRO A 108 12.57 -3.66 -11.71
N ILE A 109 11.35 -3.51 -11.18
CA ILE A 109 10.14 -3.83 -11.93
C ILE A 109 9.47 -2.53 -12.33
N ALA A 110 9.56 -2.22 -13.62
CA ALA A 110 8.92 -1.05 -14.19
C ALA A 110 7.41 -1.08 -13.89
N GLY A 111 6.86 0.06 -13.46
CA GLY A 111 5.42 0.22 -13.26
C GLY A 111 4.84 -0.37 -11.97
N ILE A 112 5.62 -1.07 -11.14
CA ILE A 112 5.13 -1.57 -9.83
C ILE A 112 5.61 -0.66 -8.69
N ASP A 113 4.65 0.05 -8.11
CA ASP A 113 4.83 0.75 -6.83
C ASP A 113 4.26 -0.12 -5.68
N PRO A 114 5.11 -0.60 -4.75
CA PRO A 114 4.72 -1.43 -3.60
C PRO A 114 3.55 -0.89 -2.78
N ARG A 115 3.35 0.43 -2.76
CA ARG A 115 2.23 1.06 -2.06
C ARG A 115 0.86 0.63 -2.61
N TYR A 116 0.76 0.35 -3.91
CA TYR A 116 -0.49 -0.16 -4.49
C TYR A 116 -0.74 -1.63 -4.14
N ILE A 117 0.32 -2.44 -4.03
CA ILE A 117 0.18 -3.82 -3.58
C ILE A 117 -0.26 -3.85 -2.11
N LEU A 118 0.27 -2.95 -1.28
CA LEU A 118 -0.24 -2.78 0.08
C LEU A 118 -1.72 -2.36 0.08
N ALA A 119 -2.11 -1.41 -0.78
CA ALA A 119 -3.51 -1.03 -0.92
C ALA A 119 -4.39 -2.24 -1.26
N ASP A 120 -4.02 -3.02 -2.27
CA ASP A 120 -4.74 -4.23 -2.67
C ASP A 120 -4.87 -5.23 -1.52
N ILE A 121 -3.82 -5.45 -0.74
CA ILE A 121 -3.83 -6.28 0.47
C ILE A 121 -4.79 -5.71 1.52
N MET A 122 -4.77 -4.40 1.76
CA MET A 122 -5.71 -3.75 2.69
C MET A 122 -7.16 -3.97 2.24
N LEU A 123 -7.47 -3.76 0.96
CA LEU A 123 -8.83 -3.94 0.44
C LEU A 123 -9.32 -5.39 0.60
N VAL A 124 -8.41 -6.36 0.48
CA VAL A 124 -8.71 -7.79 0.66
C VAL A 124 -8.92 -8.16 2.13
N HIS A 125 -8.09 -7.64 3.05
CA HIS A 125 -8.01 -8.17 4.40
C HIS A 125 -8.67 -7.29 5.48
N TRP A 126 -8.81 -5.97 5.27
CA TRP A 126 -9.28 -5.08 6.33
C TRP A 126 -10.82 -5.16 6.41
N PRO A 127 -11.41 -4.88 7.59
CA PRO A 127 -12.85 -4.69 7.70
C PRO A 127 -13.32 -3.54 6.80
N VAL A 128 -14.48 -3.70 6.18
CA VAL A 128 -15.04 -2.70 5.26
C VAL A 128 -15.27 -1.34 5.92
N ALA A 129 -15.65 -1.32 7.20
CA ALA A 129 -15.79 -0.09 7.96
C ALA A 129 -14.44 0.67 8.08
N GLU A 130 -13.35 -0.04 8.32
CA GLU A 130 -12.00 0.54 8.39
C GLU A 130 -11.54 1.06 7.03
N ILE A 131 -11.85 0.35 5.95
CA ILE A 131 -11.58 0.83 4.59
C ILE A 131 -12.38 2.10 4.30
N ASN A 132 -13.68 2.11 4.58
CA ASN A 132 -14.53 3.28 4.30
C ASN A 132 -14.13 4.54 5.08
N ASN A 133 -13.56 4.39 6.28
CA ASN A 133 -13.01 5.52 7.03
C ASN A 133 -11.77 6.16 6.38
N ARG A 134 -11.12 5.43 5.46
CA ARG A 134 -9.83 5.79 4.83
C ARG A 134 -9.94 5.97 3.32
N LEU A 135 -11.11 5.64 2.77
CA LEU A 135 -11.44 5.74 1.37
C LEU A 135 -12.09 7.09 1.12
N SER A 136 -11.51 7.86 0.21
CA SER A 136 -12.08 9.13 -0.24
C SER A 136 -12.59 8.99 -1.67
N GLY A 137 -13.74 9.61 -1.94
CA GLY A 137 -14.34 9.62 -3.27
C GLY A 137 -15.01 8.32 -3.70
N ALA A 138 -15.12 7.31 -2.84
CA ALA A 138 -15.88 6.10 -3.15
C ALA A 138 -16.39 5.44 -1.87
N VAL A 139 -17.20 4.39 -2.02
CA VAL A 139 -17.62 3.53 -0.91
C VAL A 139 -17.33 2.07 -1.24
N MET A 140 -16.79 1.35 -0.26
CA MET A 140 -16.69 -0.10 -0.27
C MET A 140 -17.98 -0.71 0.28
N GLN A 141 -18.52 -1.66 -0.47
CA GLN A 141 -19.67 -2.48 -0.11
C GLN A 141 -19.22 -3.95 0.00
N ASP A 142 -19.84 -4.71 0.90
CA ASP A 142 -19.53 -6.13 1.12
C ASP A 142 -20.81 -6.96 1.16
N SER A 143 -20.79 -8.10 0.47
CA SER A 143 -21.86 -9.10 0.42
C SER A 143 -21.43 -10.46 0.99
N GLY A 144 -20.24 -10.54 1.59
CA GLY A 144 -19.60 -11.77 2.06
C GLY A 144 -18.81 -12.47 0.96
N ALA A 145 -19.47 -12.80 -0.16
CA ALA A 145 -18.81 -13.45 -1.30
C ALA A 145 -18.05 -12.47 -2.21
N GLU A 146 -18.42 -11.19 -2.17
CA GLU A 146 -17.81 -10.14 -2.99
C GLU A 146 -17.78 -8.80 -2.25
N ARG A 147 -16.66 -8.10 -2.36
CA ARG A 147 -16.52 -6.68 -2.07
C ARG A 147 -16.42 -5.86 -3.34
N ARG A 148 -16.99 -4.65 -3.31
CA ARG A 148 -16.98 -3.71 -4.43
C ARG A 148 -16.64 -2.32 -3.94
N ILE A 149 -15.77 -1.61 -4.65
CA ILE A 149 -15.60 -0.17 -4.50
C ILE A 149 -16.38 0.51 -5.61
N VAL A 150 -17.27 1.41 -5.24
CA VAL A 150 -18.15 2.14 -6.16
C VAL A 150 -18.09 3.65 -5.93
N ASN A 151 -18.12 4.42 -7.01
CA ASN A 151 -18.29 5.87 -7.04
C ASN A 151 -19.45 6.15 -8.00
N ASP A 152 -20.49 6.86 -7.57
CA ASP A 152 -21.66 7.25 -8.39
C ASP A 152 -22.26 6.11 -9.25
N GLY A 153 -22.29 4.89 -8.69
CA GLY A 153 -22.77 3.68 -9.37
C GLY A 153 -21.78 3.03 -10.34
N GLN A 154 -20.68 3.70 -10.68
CA GLN A 154 -19.56 3.11 -11.39
C GLN A 154 -18.76 2.19 -10.47
N ARG A 155 -18.47 0.99 -10.97
CA ARG A 155 -17.63 0.01 -10.27
C ARG A 155 -16.16 0.25 -10.59
N LEU A 156 -15.38 0.52 -9.54
CA LEU A 156 -13.95 0.82 -9.64
C LEU A 156 -13.09 -0.41 -9.38
N VAL A 157 -13.42 -1.14 -8.31
CA VAL A 157 -12.71 -2.37 -7.89
C VAL A 157 -13.72 -3.45 -7.51
N THR A 158 -13.44 -4.71 -7.87
CA THR A 158 -14.16 -5.89 -7.38
C THR A 158 -13.17 -6.84 -6.73
N ILE A 159 -13.55 -7.40 -5.59
CA ILE A 159 -12.83 -8.49 -4.92
C ILE A 159 -13.80 -9.64 -4.72
N LYS A 160 -13.52 -10.79 -5.33
CA LYS A 160 -14.33 -12.02 -5.20
C LYS A 160 -13.60 -13.03 -4.35
N PHE A 161 -14.31 -13.61 -3.38
CA PHE A 161 -13.80 -14.65 -2.50
C PHE A 161 -14.39 -16.00 -2.93
N SER A 162 -13.55 -16.96 -3.30
CA SER A 162 -13.97 -18.26 -3.79
C SER A 162 -13.08 -19.37 -3.23
N GLY A 163 -13.43 -19.89 -2.05
CA GLY A 163 -12.67 -20.93 -1.38
C GLY A 163 -11.25 -20.47 -1.04
N SER A 164 -10.24 -21.11 -1.62
CA SER A 164 -8.82 -20.77 -1.44
C SER A 164 -8.30 -19.66 -2.37
N VAL A 165 -9.15 -19.16 -3.28
CA VAL A 165 -8.79 -18.15 -4.27
C VAL A 165 -9.52 -16.84 -3.98
N THR A 166 -8.75 -15.76 -3.92
CA THR A 166 -9.30 -14.40 -3.94
C THR A 166 -8.90 -13.73 -5.25
N GLN A 167 -9.84 -13.06 -5.90
CA GLN A 167 -9.57 -12.33 -7.15
C GLN A 167 -9.92 -10.86 -6.97
N LEU A 168 -8.93 -9.98 -7.12
CA LEU A 168 -9.09 -8.54 -7.16
C LEU A 168 -8.98 -8.06 -8.62
N ILE A 169 -9.91 -7.22 -9.05
CA ILE A 169 -9.91 -6.58 -10.37
C ILE A 169 -10.05 -5.08 -10.16
N ASN A 170 -9.14 -4.31 -10.75
CA ASN A 170 -9.24 -2.85 -10.83
C ASN A 170 -9.56 -2.45 -12.27
N PHE A 171 -10.75 -1.90 -12.49
CA PHE A 171 -11.29 -1.66 -13.82
C PHE A 171 -10.67 -0.43 -14.51
N GLN A 172 -10.24 0.58 -13.77
CA GLN A 172 -9.64 1.78 -14.36
C GLN A 172 -8.14 1.64 -14.56
N ARG A 173 -7.46 0.95 -13.63
CA ARG A 173 -6.02 0.68 -13.73
C ARG A 173 -5.70 -0.58 -14.56
N ASN A 174 -6.71 -1.24 -15.13
CA ASN A 174 -6.56 -2.37 -16.06
C ASN A 174 -5.68 -3.52 -15.55
N TYR A 175 -5.82 -3.88 -14.27
CA TYR A 175 -5.12 -5.03 -13.69
C TYR A 175 -6.03 -5.98 -12.92
N LYS A 176 -5.57 -7.21 -12.80
CA LYS A 176 -6.17 -8.29 -12.01
C LYS A 176 -5.08 -8.96 -11.19
N ILE A 177 -5.40 -9.26 -9.93
CA ILE A 177 -4.56 -10.08 -9.05
C ILE A 177 -5.38 -11.27 -8.59
N GLN A 178 -4.85 -12.47 -8.81
CA GLN A 178 -5.36 -13.68 -8.18
C GLN A 178 -4.42 -14.07 -7.05
N PHE A 179 -4.96 -14.14 -5.83
CA PHE A 179 -4.31 -14.64 -4.63
C PHE A 179 -4.68 -16.10 -4.46
N GLN A 180 -3.68 -16.97 -4.41
CA GLN A 180 -3.86 -18.39 -4.16
C GLN A 180 -2.90 -18.87 -3.08
N ARG A 181 -3.43 -19.58 -2.08
CA ARG A 181 -2.62 -20.12 -0.99
C ARG A 181 -1.57 -21.08 -1.53
N VAL A 182 -0.35 -20.97 -1.02
CA VAL A 182 0.69 -21.97 -1.28
C VAL A 182 0.27 -23.26 -0.56
N GLU A 183 0.02 -24.34 -1.30
CA GLU A 183 -0.14 -25.67 -0.71
C GLU A 183 1.21 -26.08 -0.12
N GLN A 184 1.22 -26.43 1.16
CA GLN A 184 2.39 -26.94 1.87
C GLN A 184 2.48 -28.45 1.72
#